data_AF-A0AA95L743-F1
#
_entry.id   AF-A0AA95L743-F1
#
_cell.length_a   1.000
_cell.length_b   1.000
_cell.length_c   1.000
_cell.angle_alpha   90.00
_cell.angle_beta   90.00
_cell.angle_gamma   90.00
#
_symmetry.space_group_name_H-M   'P 1'
#
loop_
_entity.id
_entity.type
_entity.pdbx_description
1 polymer ?
#
loop_
_entity_poly.entity_id
_entity_poly.type
_entity_poly.pdbx_seq_one_letter_code
_entity_poly.pdbx_strand_id
1 'polypeptide(L)' 'MVQIYIETDGTIAPFVCIEPWYGIADTYDTTGNLKEKFGVNKLEAGATFQAEYIMKFN' A
#
# COMPACT_ATOMS: atom_id res chain seq x y z
N MET A 1 -5.84 0.54 -1.92
CA MET A 1 -5.50 1.77 -2.68
C MET A 1 -4.52 1.37 -3.78
N VAL A 2 -4.47 2.06 -4.92
CA VAL A 2 -3.43 1.81 -5.94
C VAL A 2 -2.51 3.01 -5.96
N GLN A 3 -1.21 2.78 -5.80
CA GLN A 3 -0.21 3.83 -6.00
C GLN A 3 0.52 3.65 -7.34
N ILE A 4 0.78 4.78 -8.00
CA ILE A 4 1.60 4.91 -9.20
C ILE A 4 2.81 5.74 -8.81
N TYR A 5 4.01 5.22 -9.07
CA TYR A 5 5.27 5.90 -8.76
C TYR A 5 6.07 6.22 -10.03
N ILE A 6 6.61 7.44 -10.09
CA ILE A 6 7.49 7.94 -11.15
C ILE A 6 8.63 8.69 -10.45
N GLU A 7 9.88 8.24 -10.62
CA GLU A 7 11.07 8.92 -10.09
C GLU A 7 11.47 10.10 -10.99
N THR A 8 11.79 11.26 -10.40
CA THR A 8 12.04 12.52 -11.13
C THR A 8 13.48 13.03 -11.07
N ASP A 9 14.41 12.37 -10.37
CA ASP A 9 15.82 12.82 -10.26
C ASP A 9 16.79 12.05 -11.16
N GLY A 10 16.82 12.42 -12.44
CA GLY A 10 18.02 12.27 -13.27
C GLY A 10 18.05 11.10 -14.25
N THR A 11 17.26 10.04 -14.06
CA THR A 11 16.91 9.08 -15.13
C THR A 11 15.52 8.53 -14.87
N ILE A 12 14.55 8.85 -15.73
CA ILE A 12 13.23 8.22 -15.67
C ILE A 12 13.39 6.77 -16.10
N ALA A 13 13.12 5.83 -15.20
CA ALA A 13 13.10 4.42 -15.55
C ALA A 13 11.94 4.17 -16.53
N PRO A 14 12.12 3.37 -17.59
CA PRO A 14 11.10 3.14 -18.63
C PRO A 14 10.03 2.14 -18.18
N PHE A 15 9.63 2.19 -16.90
CA PHE A 15 8.61 1.34 -16.31
C PHE A 15 7.83 2.11 -15.25
N VAL A 16 6.71 1.54 -14.82
CA VAL A 16 5.85 2.09 -13.77
C VAL A 16 5.52 1.01 -12.75
N CYS A 17 5.46 1.37 -11.48
CA CYS A 17 4.98 0.50 -10.41
C CYS A 17 3.45 0.60 -10.30
N ILE A 18 2.78 -0.54 -10.20
CA ILE A 18 1.36 -0.65 -9.84
C ILE A 18 1.32 -1.34 -8.50
N GLU A 19 0.82 -0.65 -7.47
CA GLU A 19 0.92 -1.14 -6.10
C GLU A 19 -0.46 -1.25 -5.43
N PRO A 20 -1.10 -2.44 -5.48
CA PRO A 20 -2.37 -2.69 -4.80
C PRO A 20 -2.13 -2.85 -3.31
N TRP A 21 -2.28 -1.75 -2.58
CA TRP A 21 -2.05 -1.73 -1.14
C TRP A 21 -3.32 -2.06 -0.34
N TYR A 22 -3.17 -2.96 0.62
CA TYR A 22 -4.11 -3.23 1.72
C TYR A 22 -3.64 -2.57 3.01
N GLY A 23 -3.18 -1.33 2.88
CA GLY A 23 -2.60 -0.50 3.93
C GLY A 23 -2.18 0.84 3.34
N ILE A 24 -1.67 1.73 4.17
CA ILE A 24 -1.11 3.01 3.73
C ILE A 24 0.02 3.47 4.65
N ALA A 25 0.91 4.30 4.12
CA ALA A 25 1.91 5.02 4.91
C ALA A 25 1.26 5.86 6.01
N ASP A 26 2.05 6.27 7.01
CA ASP A 26 1.57 7.15 8.06
C ASP A 26 1.12 8.50 7.49
N THR A 27 0.10 9.06 8.13
CA THR A 27 -0.28 10.46 7.92
C THR A 27 0.67 11.37 8.68
N TYR A 28 0.67 12.66 8.35
CA TYR A 28 1.44 13.67 9.09
C TYR A 28 1.07 13.69 10.59
N ASP A 29 -0.21 13.51 10.90
CA ASP A 29 -0.76 13.52 12.27
C ASP A 29 -0.72 12.15 12.97
N THR A 30 0.11 11.22 12.49
CA THR A 30 0.24 9.88 13.12
C THR A 30 0.66 10.01 14.59
N THR A 31 0.06 9.18 15.45
CA THR A 31 0.49 9.07 16.85
C THR A 31 1.73 8.17 17.01
N GLY A 32 2.10 7.43 15.95
CA GLY A 32 3.13 6.39 15.99
C GLY A 32 2.68 5.11 16.72
N ASN A 33 1.50 5.08 17.33
CA ASN A 33 0.96 3.89 17.97
C ASN A 33 0.34 2.97 16.90
N LEU A 34 0.91 1.77 16.74
CA LEU A 34 0.44 0.78 15.77
C LEU A 34 -1.07 0.46 15.91
N LYS A 35 -1.61 0.48 17.13
CA LYS A 35 -3.04 0.19 17.37
C LYS A 35 -3.97 1.27 16.79
N GLU A 36 -3.44 2.46 16.58
CA GLU A 36 -4.14 3.65 16.06
C GLU A 36 -3.76 3.94 14.60
N LYS A 37 -2.76 3.24 14.04
CA LYS A 37 -2.26 3.46 12.69
C LYS A 37 -3.40 3.40 11.66
N PHE A 38 -3.57 4.50 10.94
CA PHE A 38 -4.59 4.60 9.90
C PHE A 38 -4.34 3.58 8.78
N GLY A 39 -5.42 2.92 8.33
CA GLY A 39 -5.39 1.94 7.25
C GLY A 39 -4.79 0.57 7.59
N VAL A 40 -4.47 0.27 8.86
CA VAL A 40 -4.00 -1.07 9.26
C VAL A 40 -5.15 -2.07 9.36
N ASN A 41 -4.94 -3.30 8.87
CA ASN A 41 -5.89 -4.39 9.11
C ASN A 41 -5.70 -4.94 10.53
N LYS A 42 -6.79 -5.03 11.29
CA LYS A 42 -6.80 -5.65 12.62
C LYS A 42 -7.42 -7.04 12.51
N LEU A 43 -6.71 -8.04 13.02
CA LEU A 43 -7.16 -9.43 13.00
C LEU A 43 -7.29 -9.95 14.42
N GLU A 44 -8.43 -10.55 14.69
CA GLU A 44 -8.68 -11.28 15.94
C GLU A 44 -7.94 -12.62 15.94
N ALA A 45 -7.79 -13.21 17.13
CA ALA A 45 -7.17 -14.52 17.27
C ALA A 45 -7.92 -15.58 16.44
N GLY A 46 -7.20 -16.28 15.56
CA GLY A 46 -7.77 -17.28 14.66
C GLY A 46 -8.42 -16.74 13.39
N ALA A 47 -8.48 -15.42 13.19
CA ALA A 47 -8.98 -14.82 11.95
C ALA A 47 -7.96 -14.96 10.81
N THR A 48 -8.47 -14.98 9.57
CA THR A 48 -7.65 -14.97 8.34
C THR A 48 -7.99 -13.75 7.51
N PHE A 49 -6.96 -13.06 7.02
CA PHE A 49 -7.10 -12.02 6.00
C PHE A 49 -6.79 -12.61 4.62
N GLN A 50 -7.64 -12.35 3.64
CA GLN A 50 -7.45 -12.74 2.25
C GLN A 50 -7.56 -11.50 1.36
N ALA A 51 -6.65 -11.41 0.40
CA ALA A 51 -6.52 -10.29 -0.51
C ALA A 51 -6.07 -10.80 -1.88
N GLU A 52 -6.62 -10.22 -2.95
CA GLU A 52 -6.35 -10.62 -4.33
C GLU A 52 -6.33 -9.39 -5.23
N TYR A 53 -5.37 -9.36 -6.16
CA TYR A 53 -5.37 -8.44 -7.29
C TYR A 53 -5.09 -9.22 -8.58
N ILE A 54 -5.66 -8.74 -9.69
CA ILE A 54 -5.50 -9.36 -11.01
C ILE A 54 -5.04 -8.27 -11.96
N MET A 55 -4.00 -8.58 -12.74
CA MET A 55 -3.55 -7.75 -13.86
C MET A 55 -3.65 -8.55 -15.14
N LYS A 56 -4.23 -7.95 -16.17
CA LYS A 56 -4.33 -8.53 -17.50
C LYS A 56 -3.81 -7.52 -18.51
N PHE A 57 -2.88 -7.98 -19.34
CA PHE A 57 -2.33 -7.24 -20.47
C PHE A 57 -2.68 -7.99 -21.76
N ASN A 58 -2.73 -7.26 -22.88
CA ASN A 58 -3.11 -7.79 -24.19
C ASN A 58 -1.99 -8.56 -24.87
#